data_AF-A0A0E0PTU4-F1
#
_entry.id   AF-A0A0E0PTU4-F1
#
_cell.length_a   1.000
_cell.length_b   1.000
_cell.length_c   1.000
_cell.angle_alpha   90.00
_cell.angle_beta   90.00
_cell.angle_gamma   90.00
#
_symmetry.space_group_name_H-M   'P 1'
#
loop_
_entity.id
_entity.type
_entity.pdbx_description
1 polymer ?
#
loop_
_entity_poly.entity_id
_entity_poly.type
_entity_poly.pdbx_seq_one_letter_code
_entity_poly.pdbx_strand_id
1 'polypeptide(L)'
;MRRITWLATAAAAAAAMCWLVAAASAAGQCRFPAVFNFGDSNSDTGGFWAAFPAQQAPFGMTYFCRPAGRASDGRLVVDFIGKQPSTSSSFLLLPLLAAPWICSSE
;
A
#
# COMPACT_ATOMS: atom_id res chain seq x y z
N MET A 1 -10.18 -13.33 49.86
CA MET A 1 -11.06 -12.29 49.25
C MET A 1 -10.31 -11.38 48.26
N ARG A 2 -9.11 -10.88 48.56
CA ARG A 2 -8.35 -10.00 47.65
C ARG A 2 -7.89 -10.65 46.32
N ARG A 3 -7.60 -11.95 46.28
CA ARG A 3 -7.21 -12.66 45.03
C ARG A 3 -8.34 -12.78 44.01
N ILE A 4 -9.58 -12.94 44.49
CA ILE A 4 -10.77 -13.06 43.63
C ILE A 4 -11.10 -11.71 42.98
N THR A 5 -10.94 -10.61 43.73
CA THR A 5 -11.15 -9.25 43.21
C THR A 5 -10.14 -8.88 42.10
N TRP A 6 -8.87 -9.31 42.19
CA TRP A 6 -7.88 -9.08 41.13
C TRP A 6 -8.18 -9.85 39.83
N LEU A 7 -8.69 -11.07 39.95
CA LEU A 7 -9.07 -11.88 38.78
C LEU A 7 -10.31 -11.28 38.08
N ALA A 8 -11.29 -10.82 38.85
CA ALA A 8 -12.49 -10.19 38.31
C ALA A 8 -12.17 -8.87 37.59
N THR A 9 -11.29 -8.02 38.16
CA THR A 9 -10.89 -6.76 37.52
C THR A 9 -10.05 -6.97 36.27
N ALA A 10 -9.15 -7.96 36.26
CA ALA A 10 -8.36 -8.30 35.08
C ALA A 10 -9.24 -8.80 33.91
N ALA A 11 -10.23 -9.65 34.20
CA ALA A 11 -11.18 -10.13 33.18
C ALA A 11 -12.05 -9.01 32.61
N ALA A 12 -12.53 -8.09 33.45
CA ALA A 12 -13.31 -6.94 33.01
C ALA A 12 -12.48 -5.98 32.13
N ALA A 13 -11.22 -5.75 32.47
CA ALA A 13 -10.31 -4.94 31.67
C ALA A 13 -10.03 -5.58 30.30
N ALA A 14 -9.80 -6.90 30.26
CA ALA A 14 -9.60 -7.63 29.00
C ALA A 14 -10.86 -7.60 28.11
N ALA A 15 -12.05 -7.74 28.69
CA ALA A 15 -13.32 -7.63 27.96
C ALA A 15 -13.53 -6.22 27.40
N ALA A 16 -13.25 -5.17 28.19
CA ALA A 16 -13.33 -3.78 27.74
C ALA A 16 -12.34 -3.50 26.60
N MET A 17 -11.11 -4.02 26.69
CA MET A 17 -10.12 -3.93 25.63
C MET A 17 -10.59 -4.62 24.35
N CYS A 18 -11.15 -5.84 24.47
CA CYS A 18 -11.70 -6.59 23.34
C CYS A 18 -12.84 -5.81 22.65
N TRP A 19 -13.73 -5.20 23.44
CA TRP A 19 -14.80 -4.34 22.94
C TRP A 19 -14.29 -3.09 22.21
N LEU A 20 -13.25 -2.43 22.74
CA LEU A 20 -12.65 -1.27 22.09
C LEU A 20 -12.01 -1.63 20.74
N VAL A 21 -11.32 -2.78 20.65
CA VAL A 21 -10.72 -3.27 19.40
C VAL A 21 -11.81 -3.66 18.38
N ALA A 22 -12.89 -4.32 18.83
CA ALA A 22 -14.03 -4.66 17.98
C ALA A 22 -14.78 -3.41 17.47
N ALA A 23 -14.97 -2.40 18.33
CA ALA A 23 -15.61 -1.14 17.94
C ALA A 23 -14.76 -0.33 16.94
N ALA A 24 -13.43 -0.30 17.13
CA ALA A 24 -12.52 0.37 16.21
C ALA A 24 -12.47 -0.29 14.82
N SER A 25 -12.63 -1.62 14.76
CA SER A 25 -12.72 -2.38 13.50
C SER A 25 -14.10 -2.33 12.85
N ALA A 26 -15.15 -1.96 13.60
CA ALA A 26 -16.51 -1.76 13.10
C ALA A 26 -16.75 -0.34 12.54
N ALA A 27 -15.81 0.61 12.72
CA ALA A 27 -15.82 1.86 11.96
C ALA A 27 -15.77 1.50 10.48
N GLY A 28 -16.90 1.69 9.78
CA GLY A 28 -17.13 1.17 8.44
C GLY A 28 -15.96 1.44 7.50
N GLN A 29 -15.67 0.46 6.64
CA GLN A 29 -14.64 0.60 5.62
C GLN A 29 -14.93 1.86 4.79
N CYS A 30 -14.14 2.92 4.98
CA CYS A 30 -14.23 4.11 4.15
C CYS A 30 -13.85 3.72 2.72
N ARG A 31 -14.87 3.50 1.88
CA ARG A 31 -14.71 3.07 0.50
C ARG A 31 -14.59 4.29 -0.39
N PHE A 32 -13.36 4.71 -0.64
CA PHE A 32 -13.06 5.71 -1.65
C PHE A 32 -12.99 5.02 -3.02
N PRO A 33 -13.94 5.25 -3.94
CA PRO A 33 -13.99 4.56 -5.23
C PRO A 33 -12.87 5.00 -6.18
N ALA A 34 -12.28 6.18 -5.95
CA ALA A 34 -11.22 6.74 -6.76
C ALA A 34 -10.32 7.66 -5.92
N VAL A 35 -9.09 7.85 -6.40
CA VAL A 35 -8.12 8.83 -5.88
C VAL A 35 -7.78 9.78 -7.01
N PHE A 36 -7.96 11.09 -6.78
CA PHE A 36 -7.52 12.13 -7.70
C PHE A 36 -6.17 12.66 -7.21
N ASN A 37 -5.13 12.44 -8.01
CA ASN A 37 -3.78 12.87 -7.70
C ASN A 37 -3.43 14.11 -8.53
N PHE A 38 -2.92 15.15 -7.86
CA PHE A 38 -2.37 16.34 -8.47
C PHE A 38 -0.91 16.46 -8.05
N GLY A 39 -0.03 16.83 -8.98
CA GLY A 39 1.38 16.94 -8.65
C GLY A 39 2.27 17.13 -9.87
N ASP A 40 3.50 16.66 -9.70
CA ASP A 40 4.58 16.73 -10.68
C ASP A 40 5.00 15.32 -11.14
N SER A 41 6.19 15.23 -11.72
CA SER A 41 6.80 14.00 -12.20
C SER A 41 6.88 12.86 -11.19
N ASN A 42 6.88 13.15 -9.87
CA ASN A 42 6.97 12.14 -8.82
C ASN A 42 5.67 11.35 -8.63
N SER A 43 4.55 11.87 -9.13
CA SER A 43 3.23 11.25 -8.99
C SER A 43 2.51 11.08 -10.34
N ASP A 44 3.05 11.65 -11.42
CA ASP A 44 2.52 11.51 -12.77
C ASP A 44 2.70 10.09 -13.33
N THR A 45 1.60 9.47 -13.72
CA THR A 45 1.56 8.09 -14.23
C THR A 45 1.42 8.02 -15.76
N GLY A 46 1.58 9.14 -16.46
CA GLY A 46 1.45 9.23 -17.91
C GLY A 46 0.79 10.51 -18.42
N GLY A 47 0.32 11.41 -17.54
CA GLY A 47 -0.35 12.64 -17.91
C GLY A 47 0.56 13.61 -18.68
N PHE A 48 1.82 13.75 -18.27
CA PHE A 48 2.80 14.54 -19.02
C PHE A 48 3.05 13.93 -20.41
N TRP A 49 3.10 12.60 -20.51
CA TRP A 49 3.33 11.88 -21.76
C TRP A 49 2.14 11.80 -22.70
N ALA A 50 0.93 11.96 -22.17
CA ALA A 50 -0.25 12.14 -22.99
C ALA A 50 -0.23 13.49 -23.72
N ALA A 51 0.44 14.50 -23.14
CA ALA A 51 0.53 15.85 -23.69
C ALA A 51 1.81 16.11 -24.50
N PHE A 52 2.93 15.45 -24.18
CA PHE A 52 4.24 15.67 -24.78
C PHE A 52 4.94 14.35 -25.17
N PRO A 53 5.93 14.36 -26.09
CA PRO A 53 6.59 13.14 -26.57
C PRO A 53 7.35 12.38 -25.48
N ALA A 54 7.16 11.06 -25.37
CA ALA A 54 7.81 10.15 -24.42
C ALA A 54 9.31 10.44 -24.15
N GLN A 55 9.74 10.50 -22.88
CA GLN A 55 11.17 10.41 -22.56
C GLN A 55 11.64 9.06 -23.03
N GLN A 56 12.74 9.09 -23.76
CA GLN A 56 13.42 7.88 -24.20
C GLN A 56 13.94 7.12 -22.97
N ALA A 57 14.36 5.87 -23.17
CA ALA A 57 15.00 5.06 -22.13
C ALA A 57 16.00 5.92 -21.31
N PRO A 58 16.06 5.74 -19.97
CA PRO A 58 15.82 4.47 -19.26
C PRO A 58 14.47 4.32 -18.53
N PHE A 59 13.55 5.29 -18.55
CA PHE A 59 12.41 5.27 -17.62
C PHE A 59 11.40 4.13 -17.83
N GLY A 60 11.40 3.16 -16.91
CA GLY A 60 10.47 2.04 -16.84
C GLY A 60 11.10 0.71 -17.24
N MET A 61 12.38 0.72 -17.64
CA MET A 61 13.14 -0.45 -18.01
C MET A 61 13.50 -1.37 -16.84
N THR A 62 13.57 -0.89 -15.60
CA THR A 62 13.88 -1.75 -14.43
C THR A 62 12.65 -2.51 -13.94
N TYR A 63 11.46 -1.89 -13.91
CA TYR A 63 10.24 -2.52 -13.35
C TYR A 63 9.23 -2.98 -14.40
N PHE A 64 9.02 -2.21 -15.47
CA PHE A 64 8.01 -2.47 -16.48
C PHE A 64 8.59 -3.07 -17.78
N CYS A 65 9.92 -3.13 -17.88
CA CYS A 65 10.70 -3.61 -19.03
C CYS A 65 10.41 -2.87 -20.35
N ARG A 66 9.84 -1.67 -20.24
CA ARG A 66 9.51 -0.80 -21.38
C ARG A 66 9.30 0.63 -20.88
N PRO A 67 9.40 1.64 -21.76
CA PRO A 67 8.99 2.99 -21.44
C PRO A 67 7.56 3.03 -20.88
N ALA A 68 7.42 3.39 -19.61
CA ALA A 68 6.15 3.31 -18.88
C ALA A 68 5.39 4.64 -18.85
N GLY A 69 5.95 5.70 -19.46
CA GLY A 69 5.40 7.03 -19.37
C GLY A 69 5.44 7.57 -17.93
N ARG A 70 6.57 7.41 -17.24
CA ARG A 70 6.77 7.89 -15.87
C ARG A 70 8.18 8.44 -15.73
N ALA A 71 8.41 9.37 -14.82
CA ALA A 71 9.76 9.87 -14.53
C ALA A 71 10.49 8.99 -13.50
N SER A 72 10.32 7.67 -13.61
CA SER A 72 10.91 6.68 -12.72
C SER A 72 11.18 5.40 -13.49
N ASP A 73 12.20 4.66 -13.05
CA ASP A 73 12.48 3.34 -13.58
C ASP A 73 11.60 2.23 -12.96
N GLY A 74 10.70 2.64 -12.05
CA GLY A 74 9.83 1.77 -11.29
C GLY A 74 8.47 2.34 -10.92
N ARG A 75 7.86 1.74 -9.91
CA ARG A 75 6.62 2.24 -9.30
C ARG A 75 6.83 3.60 -8.64
N LEU A 76 5.79 4.43 -8.67
CA LEU A 76 5.71 5.70 -7.96
C LEU A 76 5.05 5.51 -6.59
N VAL A 77 5.21 6.47 -5.68
CA VAL A 77 4.58 6.45 -4.34
C VAL A 77 3.06 6.23 -4.44
N VAL A 78 2.41 6.83 -5.45
CA VAL A 78 0.98 6.68 -5.69
C VAL A 78 0.53 5.24 -6.00
N ASP A 79 1.41 4.39 -6.55
CA ASP A 79 1.08 2.97 -6.80
C ASP A 79 0.93 2.16 -5.51
N PHE A 80 1.58 2.61 -4.43
CA PHE A 80 1.48 1.98 -3.11
C PHE A 80 0.26 2.49 -2.34
N ILE A 81 -0.19 3.72 -2.60
CA ILE A 81 -1.36 4.33 -1.97
C ILE A 81 -2.65 3.84 -2.62
N GLY A 82 -2.70 3.78 -3.96
CA GLY A 82 -3.88 3.31 -4.70
C GLY A 82 -4.15 1.81 -4.55
N LYS A 83 -3.19 1.05 -4.01
CA LYS A 83 -3.34 -0.37 -3.74
C LYS A 83 -4.12 -0.55 -2.43
N GLN A 84 -5.44 -0.57 -2.53
CA GLN A 84 -6.29 -1.00 -1.42
C GLN A 84 -5.92 -2.45 -1.04
N PRO A 85 -5.83 -2.80 0.25
CA PRO A 85 -5.83 -4.19 0.68
C PRO A 85 -7.24 -4.74 0.46
N SER A 86 -7.56 -5.11 -0.77
CA SER A 86 -8.62 -6.08 -1.03
C SER A 86 -8.09 -7.42 -0.53
N THR A 87 -8.25 -7.70 0.76
CA THR A 87 -8.20 -9.04 1.37
C THR A 87 -7.25 -10.03 0.68
N SER A 88 -5.95 -9.91 0.93
CA SER A 88 -5.05 -11.06 1.10
C SER A 88 -3.69 -10.57 1.58
N SER A 89 -3.32 -11.07 2.76
CA SER A 89 -1.95 -11.08 3.28
C SER A 89 -0.95 -11.45 2.19
N SER A 90 -0.33 -10.46 1.58
CA SER A 90 0.87 -10.65 0.76
C SER A 90 1.88 -9.52 0.92
N PHE A 91 1.58 -8.50 1.73
CA PHE A 91 2.49 -7.37 1.93
C PHE A 91 3.68 -7.68 2.88
N LEU A 92 3.60 -8.75 3.69
CA LEU A 92 4.61 -9.03 4.71
C LEU A 92 5.56 -10.20 4.43
N LEU A 93 5.43 -10.91 3.30
CA LEU A 93 6.23 -12.12 3.04
C LEU A 93 7.21 -12.05 1.87
N LEU A 94 7.27 -10.96 1.10
CA LEU A 94 8.07 -10.96 -0.12
C LEU A 94 8.78 -9.65 -0.53
N PRO A 95 9.52 -8.91 0.33
CA PRO A 95 10.47 -7.91 -0.19
C PRO A 95 11.93 -8.36 -0.17
N LEU A 96 12.30 -9.44 0.52
CA LEU A 96 13.73 -9.80 0.70
C LEU A 96 14.26 -10.89 -0.25
N LEU A 97 13.41 -11.53 -1.07
CA LEU A 97 13.80 -12.66 -1.93
C LEU A 97 13.50 -12.47 -3.43
N ALA A 98 13.01 -11.31 -3.86
CA ALA A 98 12.85 -11.00 -5.27
C ALA A 98 13.25 -9.55 -5.53
N ALA A 99 14.17 -9.20 -6.41
CA ALA A 99 15.25 -9.89 -7.11
C ALA A 99 16.08 -8.73 -7.69
N PRO A 100 17.41 -8.83 -7.84
CA PRO A 100 18.22 -7.81 -8.52
C PRO A 100 17.93 -7.61 -10.03
N TRP A 101 16.79 -8.11 -10.54
CA TRP A 101 16.58 -8.46 -11.95
C TRP A 101 15.11 -8.38 -12.40
N ILE A 102 14.38 -7.28 -12.19
CA ILE A 102 12.96 -7.26 -12.62
C ILE A 102 12.77 -7.26 -14.15
N CYS A 103 13.83 -7.16 -14.95
CA CYS A 103 13.75 -7.29 -16.42
C CYS A 103 14.78 -8.22 -17.09
N SER A 104 15.41 -9.17 -16.36
CA SER A 104 16.32 -10.16 -16.99
C SER A 104 15.73 -11.56 -17.11
N SER A 105 14.49 -11.68 -17.60
CA SER A 105 13.95 -12.99 -17.98
C SER A 105 13.04 -12.99 -19.21
N GLU A 106 13.26 -12.09 -20.17
CA GLU A 106 12.91 -12.31 -21.59
C GLU A 106 14.03 -11.80 -22.49
#